data_AF-A0A8B6HCM4-F1
#
_entry.id   AF-A0A8B6HCM4-F1
#
_cell.length_a   1.000
_cell.length_b   1.000
_cell.length_c   1.000
_cell.angle_alpha   90.00
_cell.angle_beta   90.00
_cell.angle_gamma   90.00
#
_symmetry.space_group_name_H-M   'P 1'
#
loop_
_entity.id
_entity.type
_entity.pdbx_description
1 polymer ?
#
loop_
_entity_poly.entity_id
_entity_poly.type
_entity_poly.pdbx_seq_one_letter_code
_entity_poly.pdbx_strand_id
1 'polypeptide(L)'
;LGYSVFLIDKLLEKYESKNIHLMYDIACILDKQLKKYKVDVLDRISLSIPIFQCFGHKFSCQVIFNPRKTLGIGLTDGEGMERLWSYLGKFSSITKEMTPENRIDLLTDALIYYGQKKKQKLGASLVTKIEKSKKLLETSEQVLKDLLSPFQGTDKETIGNWLNAEIIHASSKQVNVDDEMNWKHQYVMNLEKLFSHRAKIDLYG
;
A
#
# COMPACT_ATOMS: atom_id res chain seq x y z
N LEU A 1 -3.33 -9.23 9.66
CA LEU A 1 -2.31 -8.17 9.84
C LEU A 1 -1.24 -8.51 10.88
N GLY A 2 -1.45 -9.46 11.81
CA GLY A 2 -0.42 -9.83 12.80
C GLY A 2 0.94 -10.21 12.20
N TYR A 3 0.96 -10.93 11.08
CA TYR A 3 2.21 -11.24 10.37
C TYR A 3 2.94 -9.99 9.86
N SER A 4 2.22 -9.02 9.27
CA SER A 4 2.80 -7.75 8.81
C SER A 4 3.42 -6.96 9.97
N VAL A 5 2.76 -6.93 11.13
CA VAL A 5 3.29 -6.27 12.34
C VAL A 5 4.55 -6.97 12.85
N PHE A 6 4.55 -8.31 12.90
CA PHE A 6 5.74 -9.07 13.27
C PHE A 6 6.94 -8.79 12.34
N LEU A 7 6.70 -8.70 11.02
CA LEU A 7 7.75 -8.34 10.06
C LEU A 7 8.27 -6.93 10.26
N ILE A 8 7.41 -5.98 10.64
CA ILE A 8 7.83 -4.61 10.99
C ILE A 8 8.76 -4.62 12.20
N ASP A 9 8.41 -5.34 13.27
CA ASP A 9 9.25 -5.47 14.46
C ASP A 9 10.64 -6.01 14.06
N LYS A 10 10.67 -7.10 13.25
CA LYS A 10 11.93 -7.68 12.76
C LYS A 10 12.74 -6.73 11.87
N LEU A 11 12.08 -5.90 11.06
CA LEU A 11 12.75 -4.90 10.25
C LEU A 11 13.35 -3.79 11.12
N LEU A 12 12.63 -3.32 12.13
CA LEU A 12 13.09 -2.27 13.04
C LEU A 12 14.24 -2.73 13.94
N GLU A 13 14.19 -3.98 14.42
CA GLU A 13 15.30 -4.64 15.11
C GLU A 13 16.54 -4.72 14.22
N LYS A 14 16.37 -5.11 12.95
CA LYS A 14 17.51 -5.24 12.02
C LYS A 14 18.12 -3.89 11.62
N TYR A 15 17.33 -2.82 11.63
CA TYR A 15 17.74 -1.50 11.17
C TYR A 15 17.50 -0.44 12.24
N GLU A 16 18.08 -0.61 13.43
CA GLU A 16 17.81 0.16 14.66
C GLU A 16 17.87 1.69 14.52
N SER A 17 18.69 2.23 13.61
CA SER A 17 18.91 3.66 13.44
C SER A 17 18.30 4.26 12.17
N LYS A 18 17.43 3.51 11.48
CA LYS A 18 16.82 3.97 10.21
C LYS A 18 15.31 4.14 10.34
N ASN A 19 14.81 5.19 9.71
CA ASN A 19 13.40 5.32 9.38
C ASN A 19 13.12 4.44 8.15
N ILE A 20 12.03 3.68 8.21
CA ILE A 20 11.67 2.73 7.17
C ILE A 20 10.37 3.20 6.53
N HIS A 21 10.39 3.28 5.21
CA HIS A 21 9.17 3.47 4.43
C HIS A 21 8.72 2.13 3.85
N LEU A 22 7.45 1.77 4.09
CA LEU A 22 6.88 0.52 3.59
C LEU A 22 5.75 0.82 2.60
N MET A 23 5.79 0.14 1.46
CA MET A 23 4.72 0.16 0.48
C MET A 23 3.92 -1.14 0.62
N TYR A 24 2.62 -1.05 0.86
CA TYR A 24 1.76 -2.23 1.02
C TYR A 24 0.36 -1.94 0.49
N ASP A 25 -0.22 -2.90 -0.23
CA ASP A 25 -1.54 -2.74 -0.86
C ASP A 25 -2.60 -2.29 0.14
N ILE A 26 -2.60 -2.87 1.35
CA ILE A 26 -3.51 -2.52 2.43
C ILE A 26 -2.85 -1.67 3.52
N ALA A 27 -1.88 -0.82 3.14
CA ALA A 27 -1.19 0.10 4.06
C ALA A 27 -2.16 0.92 4.90
N CYS A 28 -3.31 1.33 4.34
CA CYS A 28 -4.32 2.07 5.09
C CYS A 28 -4.96 1.28 6.24
N ILE A 29 -5.05 -0.06 6.11
CA ILE A 29 -5.55 -0.92 7.19
C ILE A 29 -4.43 -1.20 8.19
N LEU A 30 -3.20 -1.40 7.71
CA LEU A 30 -2.02 -1.58 8.55
C LEU A 30 -1.77 -0.36 9.44
N ASP A 31 -1.84 0.86 8.88
CA ASP A 31 -1.71 2.11 9.61
C ASP A 31 -2.67 2.19 10.80
N LYS A 32 -3.96 1.85 10.59
CA LYS A 32 -4.96 1.79 11.66
C LYS A 32 -4.60 0.79 12.75
N GLN A 33 -4.08 -0.39 12.38
CA GLN A 33 -3.66 -1.39 13.35
C GLN A 33 -2.43 -0.93 14.16
N LEU A 34 -1.44 -0.32 13.50
CA LEU A 34 -0.25 0.20 14.17
C LEU A 34 -0.63 1.32 15.15
N LYS A 35 -1.48 2.27 14.73
CA LYS A 35 -1.99 3.33 15.62
C LYS A 35 -2.78 2.80 16.82
N LYS A 36 -3.40 1.64 16.70
CA LYS A 36 -4.17 1.03 17.78
C LYS A 36 -3.31 0.21 18.75
N TYR A 37 -2.33 -0.52 18.25
CA TYR A 37 -1.64 -1.56 19.04
C TYR A 37 -0.11 -1.43 19.12
N LYS A 38 0.50 -0.57 18.30
CA LYS A 38 1.95 -0.44 18.12
C LYS A 38 2.33 1.03 17.88
N VAL A 39 1.95 1.90 18.80
CA VAL A 39 2.20 3.35 18.69
C VAL A 39 3.71 3.66 18.75
N ASP A 40 4.47 2.82 19.45
CA ASP A 40 5.93 2.88 19.61
C ASP A 40 6.71 2.81 18.30
N VAL A 41 6.15 2.19 17.25
CA VAL A 41 6.83 2.07 15.95
C VAL A 41 6.51 3.22 14.99
N LEU A 42 5.51 4.06 15.29
CA LEU A 42 4.97 5.04 14.34
C LEU A 42 5.98 6.14 13.99
N ASP A 43 6.87 6.50 14.91
CA ASP A 43 7.88 7.54 14.67
C ASP A 43 8.94 7.10 13.66
N ARG A 44 9.07 5.78 13.44
CA ARG A 44 10.10 5.18 12.60
C ARG A 44 9.56 4.55 11.33
N ILE A 45 8.24 4.39 11.22
CA ILE A 45 7.57 3.77 10.08
C ILE A 45 6.71 4.80 9.37
N SER A 46 6.89 4.89 8.05
CA SER A 46 5.94 5.58 7.17
C SER A 46 5.40 4.59 6.14
N LEU A 47 4.16 4.80 5.72
CA LEU A 47 3.43 3.87 4.86
C LEU A 47 2.95 4.56 3.58
N SER A 48 2.93 3.83 2.48
CA SER A 48 2.21 4.21 1.26
C SER A 48 1.60 2.97 0.58
N ILE A 49 0.67 3.20 -0.33
CA ILE A 49 0.10 2.15 -1.18
C ILE A 49 0.82 2.22 -2.52
N PRO A 50 1.22 1.09 -3.15
CA PRO A 50 1.78 1.12 -4.50
C PRO A 50 0.86 1.86 -5.49
N ILE A 51 1.46 2.52 -6.48
CA ILE A 51 0.80 3.58 -7.24
C ILE A 51 -0.46 3.09 -7.96
N PHE A 52 -0.45 1.87 -8.51
CA PHE A 52 -1.60 1.34 -9.24
C PHE A 52 -2.74 0.97 -8.29
N GLN A 53 -2.41 0.36 -7.16
CA GLN A 53 -3.31 -0.12 -6.12
C GLN A 53 -3.94 1.08 -5.43
N CYS A 54 -3.20 2.18 -5.26
CA CYS A 54 -3.68 3.40 -4.62
C CYS A 54 -4.99 3.90 -5.25
N PHE A 55 -5.11 3.89 -6.58
CA PHE A 55 -6.32 4.34 -7.28
C PHE A 55 -7.55 3.46 -7.02
N GLY A 56 -7.36 2.19 -6.63
CA GLY A 56 -8.44 1.30 -6.24
C GLY A 56 -8.99 1.55 -4.83
N HIS A 57 -8.32 2.38 -4.03
CA HIS A 57 -8.75 2.69 -2.67
C HIS A 57 -9.70 3.89 -2.63
N LYS A 58 -10.42 4.04 -1.51
CA LYS A 58 -11.26 5.22 -1.25
C LYS A 58 -10.45 6.52 -1.32
N PHE A 59 -11.13 7.63 -1.62
CA PHE A 59 -10.54 8.96 -1.73
C PHE A 59 -9.58 9.32 -0.59
N SER A 60 -9.96 9.08 0.67
CA SER A 60 -9.07 9.43 1.79
C SER A 60 -7.76 8.63 1.81
N CYS A 61 -7.76 7.38 1.34
CA CYS A 61 -6.53 6.61 1.19
C CYS A 61 -5.67 7.13 0.04
N GLN A 62 -6.30 7.57 -1.07
CA GLN A 62 -5.60 8.19 -2.20
C GLN A 62 -4.96 9.53 -1.85
N VAL A 63 -5.48 10.25 -0.87
CA VAL A 63 -4.87 11.50 -0.41
C VAL A 63 -3.71 11.20 0.55
N ILE A 64 -3.91 10.29 1.50
CA ILE A 64 -2.98 10.07 2.62
C ILE A 64 -1.82 9.14 2.27
N PHE A 65 -2.08 8.06 1.51
CA PHE A 65 -1.08 7.00 1.26
C PHE A 65 -0.56 6.99 -0.18
N ASN A 66 -0.86 8.02 -0.97
CA ASN A 66 -0.41 8.06 -2.35
C ASN A 66 1.10 8.35 -2.42
N PRO A 67 1.89 7.48 -3.07
CA PRO A 67 3.33 7.59 -3.05
C PRO A 67 3.85 8.85 -3.75
N ARG A 68 3.05 9.48 -4.63
CA ARG A 68 3.39 10.78 -5.24
C ARG A 68 3.27 11.95 -4.26
N LYS A 69 2.53 11.78 -3.17
CA LYS A 69 2.38 12.75 -2.08
C LYS A 69 3.27 12.41 -0.87
N THR A 70 4.04 11.31 -0.96
CA THR A 70 4.91 10.83 0.13
C THR A 70 6.34 11.32 -0.06
N LEU A 71 6.86 12.03 0.93
CA LEU A 71 8.24 12.51 0.93
C LEU A 71 9.23 11.36 1.16
N GLY A 72 10.41 11.45 0.53
CA GLY A 72 11.55 10.56 0.82
C GLY A 72 11.58 9.26 0.02
N ILE A 73 10.55 8.95 -0.77
CA ILE A 73 10.51 7.71 -1.59
C ILE A 73 10.78 7.94 -3.09
N GLY A 74 10.96 9.20 -3.48
CA GLY A 74 11.19 9.62 -4.85
C GLY A 74 10.04 9.20 -5.78
N LEU A 75 10.38 8.75 -6.99
CA LEU A 75 9.39 8.29 -7.98
C LEU A 75 9.12 6.78 -7.92
N THR A 76 9.39 6.14 -6.78
CA THR A 76 9.17 4.70 -6.59
C THR A 76 7.69 4.37 -6.71
N ASP A 77 7.35 3.38 -7.53
CA ASP A 77 5.96 2.99 -7.80
C ASP A 77 5.43 1.91 -6.86
N GLY A 78 6.31 1.17 -6.17
CA GLY A 78 5.94 0.08 -5.28
C GLY A 78 5.66 -1.25 -5.97
N GLU A 79 5.72 -1.31 -7.31
CA GLU A 79 5.37 -2.51 -8.09
C GLU A 79 6.52 -3.53 -8.18
N GLY A 80 7.31 -3.66 -7.11
CA GLY A 80 8.49 -4.52 -7.08
C GLY A 80 8.11 -5.99 -7.06
N MET A 81 7.11 -6.34 -6.25
CA MET A 81 6.64 -7.70 -6.05
C MET A 81 5.88 -8.23 -7.26
N GLU A 82 5.09 -7.39 -7.91
CA GLU A 82 4.31 -7.68 -9.11
C GLU A 82 5.24 -8.01 -10.27
N ARG A 83 6.36 -7.28 -10.41
CA ARG A 83 7.40 -7.60 -11.38
C ARG A 83 8.14 -8.90 -11.08
N LEU A 84 8.27 -9.25 -9.79
CA LEU A 84 8.83 -10.53 -9.40
C LEU A 84 7.86 -11.66 -9.73
N TRP A 85 6.58 -11.53 -9.37
CA TRP A 85 5.53 -12.49 -9.70
C TRP A 85 5.36 -12.67 -11.21
N SER A 86 5.41 -11.60 -11.99
CA SER A 86 5.41 -11.69 -13.46
C SER A 86 6.60 -12.49 -14.00
N TYR A 87 7.78 -12.34 -13.39
CA TYR A 87 8.95 -13.14 -13.74
C TYR A 87 8.74 -14.62 -13.36
N LEU A 88 8.26 -14.90 -12.13
CA LEU A 88 8.02 -16.25 -11.62
C LEU A 88 6.86 -16.95 -12.36
N GLY A 89 5.90 -16.20 -12.90
CA GLY A 89 4.78 -16.74 -13.66
C GLY A 89 5.22 -17.58 -14.86
N LYS A 90 6.41 -17.33 -15.41
CA LYS A 90 7.01 -18.12 -16.51
C LYS A 90 7.35 -19.55 -16.10
N PHE A 91 7.50 -19.82 -14.80
CA PHE A 91 7.81 -21.13 -14.25
C PHE A 91 6.55 -21.90 -13.85
N SER A 92 5.37 -21.27 -13.88
CA SER A 92 4.12 -21.89 -13.40
C SER A 92 3.77 -23.18 -14.16
N SER A 93 3.90 -23.18 -15.49
CA SER A 93 3.63 -24.36 -16.32
C SER A 93 4.68 -25.46 -16.11
N ILE A 94 5.95 -25.08 -16.01
CA ILE A 94 7.09 -26.00 -15.86
C ILE A 94 7.06 -26.69 -14.49
N THR A 95 6.67 -25.95 -13.45
CA THR A 95 6.64 -26.46 -12.06
C THR A 95 5.38 -27.23 -11.70
N LYS A 96 4.40 -27.31 -12.60
CA LYS A 96 3.08 -27.88 -12.31
C LYS A 96 3.16 -29.38 -11.97
N GLU A 97 3.94 -30.14 -12.75
CA GLU A 97 4.06 -31.60 -12.64
C GLU A 97 5.35 -32.02 -11.89
N MET A 98 6.06 -31.06 -11.29
CA MET A 98 7.27 -31.33 -10.51
C MET A 98 6.91 -31.81 -9.11
N THR A 99 7.78 -32.63 -8.51
CA THR A 99 7.69 -32.92 -7.08
C THR A 99 7.90 -31.63 -6.26
N PRO A 100 7.36 -31.54 -5.04
CA PRO A 100 7.51 -30.36 -4.20
C PRO A 100 8.97 -29.93 -4.00
N GLU A 101 9.89 -30.89 -3.85
CA GLU A 101 11.32 -30.65 -3.63
C GLU A 101 11.95 -30.02 -4.88
N ASN A 102 11.77 -30.64 -6.04
CA ASN A 102 12.28 -30.13 -7.31
C ASN A 102 11.69 -28.76 -7.66
N ARG A 103 10.43 -28.51 -7.29
CA ARG A 103 9.79 -27.20 -7.47
C ARG A 103 10.43 -26.13 -6.60
N ILE A 104 10.76 -26.44 -5.34
CA ILE A 104 11.44 -25.52 -4.44
C ILE A 104 12.82 -25.17 -4.98
N ASP A 105 13.59 -26.16 -5.42
CA ASP A 105 14.94 -25.94 -5.96
C ASP A 105 14.90 -25.05 -7.20
N LEU A 106 14.03 -25.35 -8.17
CA LEU A 106 13.91 -24.55 -9.39
C LEU A 106 13.49 -23.10 -9.10
N LEU A 107 12.50 -22.89 -8.22
CA LEU A 107 12.06 -21.55 -7.86
C LEU A 107 13.14 -20.79 -7.08
N THR A 108 13.91 -21.48 -6.24
CA THR A 108 15.06 -20.91 -5.52
C THR A 108 16.13 -20.43 -6.50
N ASP A 109 16.51 -21.26 -7.47
CA ASP A 109 17.47 -20.88 -8.51
C ASP A 109 16.98 -19.68 -9.32
N ALA A 110 15.70 -19.67 -9.71
CA ALA A 110 15.09 -18.56 -10.41
C ALA A 110 15.15 -17.25 -9.59
N LEU A 111 14.89 -17.32 -8.29
CA LEU A 111 14.97 -16.18 -7.37
C LEU A 111 16.40 -15.66 -7.20
N ILE A 112 17.38 -16.57 -7.02
CA ILE A 112 18.80 -16.23 -6.93
C ILE A 112 19.25 -15.51 -8.21
N TYR A 113 18.94 -16.08 -9.37
CA TYR A 113 19.26 -15.49 -10.66
C TYR A 113 18.59 -14.11 -10.84
N TYR A 114 17.31 -13.98 -10.49
CA TYR A 114 16.60 -12.70 -10.55
C TYR A 114 17.28 -11.64 -9.67
N GLY A 115 17.64 -12.00 -8.44
CA GLY A 115 18.36 -11.13 -7.50
C GLY A 115 19.72 -10.70 -8.03
N GLN A 116 20.51 -11.62 -8.57
CA GLN A 116 21.81 -11.32 -9.19
C GLN A 116 21.66 -10.35 -10.36
N LYS A 117 20.70 -10.59 -11.25
CA LYS A 117 20.41 -9.71 -12.39
C LYS A 117 19.98 -8.32 -11.95
N LYS A 118 19.18 -8.20 -10.88
CA LYS A 118 18.80 -6.91 -10.30
C LYS A 118 20.00 -6.18 -9.71
N LYS A 119 20.88 -6.88 -8.98
CA LYS A 119 22.11 -6.32 -8.42
C LYS A 119 23.04 -5.78 -9.51
N GLN A 120 23.28 -6.56 -10.57
CA GLN A 120 24.11 -6.17 -11.71
C GLN A 120 23.55 -4.92 -12.43
N LYS A 121 22.23 -4.81 -12.55
CA LYS A 121 21.56 -3.68 -13.22
C LYS A 121 21.29 -2.48 -12.32
N LEU A 122 21.61 -2.54 -11.03
CA LEU A 122 21.22 -1.52 -10.05
C LEU A 122 21.81 -0.16 -10.42
N GLY A 123 23.11 -0.09 -10.71
CA GLY A 123 23.79 1.17 -11.05
C GLY A 123 23.16 1.85 -12.27
N ALA A 124 23.04 1.13 -13.39
CA ALA A 124 22.41 1.63 -14.60
C ALA A 124 20.96 2.07 -14.35
N SER A 125 20.19 1.29 -13.57
CA SER A 125 18.82 1.66 -13.22
C SER A 125 18.73 2.94 -12.40
N LEU A 126 19.69 3.21 -11.50
CA LEU A 126 19.70 4.43 -10.70
C LEU A 126 20.00 5.66 -11.57
N VAL A 127 20.97 5.56 -12.48
CA VAL A 127 21.28 6.64 -13.45
C VAL A 127 20.05 6.99 -14.28
N THR A 128 19.41 5.99 -14.89
CA THR A 128 18.18 6.21 -15.68
C THR A 128 17.06 6.82 -14.85
N LYS A 129 16.91 6.43 -13.57
CA LYS A 129 15.90 7.01 -12.67
C LYS A 129 16.18 8.49 -12.38
N ILE A 130 17.44 8.86 -12.15
CA ILE A 130 17.83 10.25 -11.92
C ILE A 130 17.53 11.11 -13.14
N GLU A 131 17.93 10.65 -14.34
CA GLU A 131 17.66 11.37 -15.59
C GLU A 131 16.17 11.57 -15.85
N LYS A 132 15.36 10.51 -15.63
CA LYS A 132 13.90 10.60 -15.73
C LYS A 132 13.32 11.59 -14.72
N SER A 133 13.85 11.63 -13.51
CA SER A 133 13.38 12.54 -12.47
C SER A 133 13.65 14.00 -12.82
N LYS A 134 14.81 14.31 -13.41
CA LYS A 134 15.15 15.66 -13.90
C LYS A 134 14.19 16.11 -15.00
N LYS A 135 14.00 15.29 -16.02
CA LYS A 135 13.06 15.59 -17.12
C LYS A 135 11.62 15.76 -16.64
N LEU A 136 11.21 14.93 -15.68
CA LEU A 136 9.88 15.04 -15.09
C LEU A 136 9.72 16.35 -14.32
N LEU A 137 10.75 16.78 -13.58
CA LEU A 137 10.73 18.05 -12.86
C LEU A 137 10.51 19.22 -13.82
N GLU A 138 11.35 19.32 -14.86
CA GLU A 138 11.25 20.37 -15.89
C GLU A 138 9.85 20.39 -16.53
N THR A 139 9.34 19.22 -16.91
CA THR A 139 8.01 19.10 -17.53
C THR A 139 6.89 19.48 -16.55
N SER A 140 6.99 19.04 -15.29
CA SER A 140 5.97 19.29 -14.28
C SER A 140 5.92 20.76 -13.89
N GLU A 141 7.07 21.44 -13.81
CA GLU A 141 7.14 22.88 -13.55
C GLU A 141 6.50 23.69 -14.67
N GLN A 142 6.76 23.31 -15.93
CA GLN A 142 6.13 23.95 -17.08
C GLN A 142 4.62 23.76 -17.09
N VAL A 143 4.15 22.51 -16.92
CA VAL A 143 2.71 22.20 -16.83
C VAL A 143 2.05 22.97 -15.68
N LEU A 144 2.70 23.03 -14.52
CA LEU A 144 2.19 23.77 -13.38
C LEU A 144 2.09 25.27 -13.69
N LYS A 145 3.12 25.85 -14.32
CA LYS A 145 3.10 27.26 -14.75
C LYS A 145 1.96 27.55 -15.71
N ASP A 146 1.73 26.67 -16.68
CA ASP A 146 0.66 26.83 -17.68
C ASP A 146 -0.72 26.72 -17.03
N LEU A 147 -0.91 25.77 -16.12
CA LEU A 147 -2.16 25.60 -15.35
C LEU A 147 -2.45 26.77 -14.42
N LEU A 148 -1.42 27.42 -13.88
CA LEU A 148 -1.57 28.57 -12.98
C LEU A 148 -1.70 29.90 -13.73
N SER A 149 -1.34 29.95 -15.02
CA SER A 149 -1.40 31.19 -15.83
C SER A 149 -2.76 31.91 -15.81
N PRO A 150 -3.94 31.23 -15.71
CA PRO A 150 -5.23 31.92 -15.64
C PRO A 150 -5.57 32.45 -14.23
N PHE A 151 -4.85 32.01 -13.19
CA PHE A 151 -5.19 32.30 -11.80
C PHE A 151 -4.25 33.36 -11.22
N GLN A 152 -4.71 34.61 -11.13
CA GLN A 152 -3.98 35.68 -10.46
C GLN A 152 -3.98 35.47 -8.94
N GLY A 153 -2.81 35.53 -8.30
CA GLY A 153 -2.66 35.44 -6.84
C GLY A 153 -2.52 34.02 -6.27
N THR A 154 -2.52 32.97 -7.10
CA THR A 154 -2.23 31.61 -6.64
C THR A 154 -0.72 31.40 -6.52
N ASP A 155 -0.19 31.53 -5.31
CA ASP A 155 1.20 31.27 -4.99
C ASP A 155 1.42 29.86 -4.42
N LYS A 156 2.69 29.49 -4.17
CA LYS A 156 3.04 28.18 -3.60
C LYS A 156 2.42 27.97 -2.22
N GLU A 157 2.24 29.04 -1.45
CA GLU A 157 1.62 28.99 -0.12
C GLU A 157 0.14 28.62 -0.21
N THR A 158 -0.61 29.27 -1.10
CA THR A 158 -2.02 28.98 -1.36
C THR A 158 -2.23 27.52 -1.77
N ILE A 159 -1.38 27.00 -2.66
CA ILE A 159 -1.42 25.59 -3.08
C ILE A 159 -1.13 24.67 -1.88
N GLY A 160 -0.13 25.00 -1.07
CA GLY A 160 0.19 24.27 0.16
C GLY A 160 -1.00 24.22 1.13
N ASN A 161 -1.71 25.33 1.29
CA ASN A 161 -2.90 25.43 2.12
C ASN A 161 -4.03 24.54 1.60
N TRP A 162 -4.25 24.49 0.27
CA TRP A 162 -5.25 23.58 -0.32
C TRP A 162 -4.88 22.11 -0.13
N LEU A 163 -3.61 21.74 -0.29
CA LEU A 163 -3.14 20.37 -0.04
C LEU A 163 -3.35 19.97 1.42
N ASN A 164 -3.02 20.86 2.36
CA ASN A 164 -3.26 20.62 3.78
C ASN A 164 -4.75 20.50 4.10
N ALA A 165 -5.60 21.36 3.53
CA ALA A 165 -7.05 21.28 3.68
C ALA A 165 -7.60 19.95 3.12
N GLU A 166 -7.09 19.49 1.98
CA GLU A 166 -7.45 18.19 1.39
C GLU A 166 -7.09 17.02 2.33
N ILE A 167 -5.88 17.05 2.92
CA ILE A 167 -5.42 16.03 3.88
C ILE A 167 -6.28 16.03 5.14
N ILE A 168 -6.61 17.20 5.69
CA ILE A 168 -7.48 17.34 6.86
C ILE A 168 -8.87 16.79 6.55
N HIS A 169 -9.44 17.14 5.39
CA HIS A 169 -10.74 16.64 4.94
C HIS A 169 -10.74 15.11 4.72
N ALA A 170 -9.68 14.56 4.13
CA ALA A 170 -9.51 13.14 3.95
C ALA A 170 -9.39 12.40 5.29
N SER A 171 -8.68 12.99 6.26
CA SER A 171 -8.44 12.41 7.57
C SER A 171 -9.68 12.46 8.48
N SER A 172 -10.47 13.54 8.44
CA SER A 172 -11.71 13.64 9.22
C SER A 172 -12.76 12.62 8.76
N LYS A 173 -12.80 12.29 7.46
CA LYS A 173 -13.60 11.18 6.91
C LYS A 173 -13.07 9.78 7.29
N GLN A 174 -11.88 9.66 7.90
CA GLN A 174 -11.47 8.40 8.51
C GLN A 174 -12.03 8.21 9.93
N VAL A 175 -12.40 9.31 10.61
CA VAL A 175 -12.84 9.32 12.03
C VAL A 175 -14.33 9.02 12.20
N ASN A 176 -15.12 8.89 11.13
CA ASN A 176 -16.51 8.48 11.25
C ASN A 176 -16.93 7.54 10.13
N VAL A 177 -16.76 6.23 10.37
CA VAL A 177 -17.79 5.19 10.16
C VAL A 177 -17.47 4.06 11.16
N ASP A 178 -17.59 4.33 12.45
CA ASP A 178 -17.89 3.26 13.43
C ASP A 178 -19.37 2.88 13.31
N ASP A 179 -19.77 2.47 12.10
CA ASP A 179 -21.05 1.81 11.84
C ASP A 179 -20.83 0.39 11.26
N GLU A 180 -19.62 -0.15 11.46
CA GLU A 180 -19.35 -1.59 11.30
C GLU A 180 -20.03 -2.44 12.41
N MET A 181 -20.72 -1.79 13.36
CA MET A 181 -21.58 -2.44 14.34
C MET A 181 -23.00 -2.71 13.80
N ASN A 182 -23.32 -2.38 12.54
CA ASN A 182 -24.68 -2.53 12.03
C ASN A 182 -24.89 -3.89 11.32
N TRP A 183 -24.14 -4.22 10.28
CA TRP A 183 -24.49 -5.41 9.47
C TRP A 183 -24.13 -6.76 10.12
N LYS A 184 -22.97 -6.89 10.77
CA LYS A 184 -22.58 -8.15 11.43
C LYS A 184 -23.49 -8.45 12.62
N HIS A 185 -23.85 -7.42 13.38
CA HIS A 185 -24.77 -7.52 14.51
C HIS A 185 -26.19 -7.84 14.03
N GLN A 186 -26.66 -7.17 12.97
CA GLN A 186 -27.93 -7.47 12.32
C GLN A 186 -27.97 -8.90 11.75
N TYR A 187 -26.87 -9.37 11.17
CA TYR A 187 -26.75 -10.74 10.65
C TYR A 187 -26.87 -11.79 11.75
N VAL A 188 -26.17 -11.60 12.88
CA VAL A 188 -26.28 -12.49 14.05
C VAL A 188 -27.70 -12.47 14.63
N MET A 189 -28.30 -11.29 14.81
CA MET A 189 -29.68 -11.15 15.28
C MET A 189 -30.69 -11.84 14.37
N ASN A 190 -30.49 -11.75 13.05
CA ASN A 190 -31.35 -12.41 12.07
C ASN A 190 -31.18 -13.93 12.07
N LEU A 191 -29.96 -14.45 12.30
CA LEU A 191 -29.70 -15.88 12.46
C LEU A 191 -30.39 -16.43 13.72
N GLU A 192 -30.28 -15.74 14.86
CA GLU A 192 -30.96 -16.16 16.09
C GLU A 192 -32.47 -16.21 15.90
N LYS A 193 -33.05 -15.19 15.25
CA LYS A 193 -34.48 -15.20 14.88
C LYS A 193 -34.83 -16.38 14.00
N LEU A 194 -34.04 -16.65 12.95
CA LEU A 194 -34.25 -17.79 12.05
C LEU A 194 -34.26 -19.13 12.80
N PHE A 195 -33.27 -19.38 13.67
CA PHE A 195 -33.20 -20.60 14.46
C PHE A 195 -34.37 -20.72 15.44
N SER A 196 -34.78 -19.62 16.08
CA SER A 196 -35.94 -19.61 16.99
C SER A 196 -37.25 -19.93 16.27
N HIS A 197 -37.42 -19.46 15.02
CA HIS A 197 -38.59 -19.79 14.20
C HIS A 197 -38.56 -21.24 13.72
N ARG A 198 -37.38 -21.74 13.33
CA ARG A 198 -37.22 -23.14 12.89
C ARG A 198 -37.54 -24.11 14.03
N ALA A 199 -37.03 -23.87 15.23
CA ALA A 199 -37.33 -24.66 16.41
C ALA A 199 -38.84 -24.68 16.74
N LYS A 200 -39.57 -23.58 16.47
CA LYS A 200 -41.03 -23.54 16.64
C LYS A 200 -41.76 -24.36 15.57
N ILE A 201 -41.28 -24.37 14.32
CA ILE A 201 -41.88 -25.17 13.24
C ILE A 201 -41.66 -26.66 13.50
N ASP A 202 -40.46 -27.05 13.96
CA ASP A 202 -40.12 -28.45 14.26
C ASP A 202 -40.83 -28.99 15.53
N LEU A 203 -41.52 -28.15 16.30
CA LEU A 203 -42.35 -28.56 17.46
C LEU A 203 -43.83 -28.78 17.10
N TYR A 204 -44.26 -28.43 15.88
CA TYR A 204 -45.64 -28.58 15.40
C TYR A 204 -45.77 -29.46 14.14
N GLY A 205 -44.70 -30.18 13.76
CA GLY A 205 -44.70 -31.24 12.75
C GLY A 205 -44.23 -32.55 13.35
#